data_AF-A0A923E518-F1
#
_entry.id   AF-A0A923E518-F1
#
_cell.length_a   1.000
_cell.length_b   1.000
_cell.length_c   1.000
_cell.angle_alpha   90.00
_cell.angle_beta   90.00
_cell.angle_gamma   90.00
#
_symmetry.space_group_name_H-M   'P 1'
#
loop_
_entity.id
_entity.type
_entity.pdbx_description
1 polymer ?
#
loop_
_entity_poly.entity_id
_entity_poly.type
_entity_poly.pdbx_seq_one_letter_code
_entity_poly.pdbx_strand_id
1 'polypeptide(L)' 'MKLALEGKIQHGGNKVLAWMVDNIHIRTGPAGNIKPDKQKSTEKIDGVVALIMALDRAIRNGNTQPAHSVYDERGLLVL' A
#
# COMPACT_ATOMS: atom_id res chain seq x y z
N MET A 1 -6.98 -7.84 5.54
CA MET A 1 -7.06 -8.00 4.07
C MET A 1 -8.42 -7.62 3.46
N LYS A 2 -9.23 -6.75 4.09
CA LYS A 2 -10.59 -6.44 3.63
C LYS A 2 -10.63 -5.87 2.21
N LEU A 3 -9.86 -4.82 1.93
CA LEU A 3 -9.86 -4.17 0.61
C LEU A 3 -9.33 -5.09 -0.51
N ALA A 4 -8.37 -5.96 -0.22
CA ALA A 4 -7.85 -6.93 -1.19
C ALA A 4 -8.93 -7.99 -1.52
N LEU A 5 -9.57 -8.57 -0.49
CA LEU A 5 -10.62 -9.58 -0.66
C LEU A 5 -11.89 -9.03 -1.29
N GLU A 6 -12.21 -7.75 -1.04
CA GLU A 6 -13.34 -7.05 -1.66
C GLU A 6 -13.02 -6.54 -3.09
N GLY A 7 -11.82 -6.79 -3.62
CA GLY A 7 -11.42 -6.30 -4.94
C GLY A 7 -11.33 -4.76 -5.05
N LYS A 8 -11.20 -4.07 -3.92
CA LYS A 8 -11.12 -2.60 -3.84
C LYS A 8 -9.69 -2.05 -3.95
N ILE A 9 -8.70 -2.93 -4.07
CA ILE A 9 -7.32 -2.54 -4.35
C ILE A 9 -7.02 -2.78 -5.83
N GLN A 10 -6.86 -1.70 -6.59
CA GLN A 10 -6.41 -1.77 -7.98
C GLN A 10 -4.88 -1.90 -8.02
N HIS A 11 -4.35 -3.12 -7.96
CA HIS A 11 -2.90 -3.38 -8.02
C HIS A 11 -2.40 -3.91 -9.38
N GLY A 12 -3.27 -3.91 -10.39
CA GLY A 12 -2.91 -4.24 -11.78
C GLY A 12 -2.39 -5.66 -12.02
N GLY A 13 -2.72 -6.62 -11.13
CA GLY A 13 -2.22 -7.99 -11.26
C GLY A 13 -0.72 -8.13 -11.03
N ASN A 14 -0.09 -7.18 -10.33
CA ASN A 14 1.34 -7.25 -10.00
C ASN A 14 1.67 -8.53 -9.21
N LYS A 15 2.34 -9.48 -9.88
CA LYS A 15 2.68 -10.81 -9.32
C LYS A 15 3.63 -10.71 -8.12
N VAL A 16 4.54 -9.74 -8.12
CA VAL A 16 5.47 -9.53 -7.00
C VAL A 16 4.72 -9.05 -5.77
N LEU A 17 3.79 -8.11 -5.94
CA LEU A 17 2.97 -7.63 -4.84
C LEU A 17 2.05 -8.75 -4.32
N ALA A 18 1.47 -9.56 -5.20
CA ALA A 18 0.66 -10.71 -4.79
C ALA A 18 1.47 -11.72 -3.96
N TRP A 19 2.68 -12.07 -4.40
CA TRP A 19 3.58 -12.91 -3.63
C TRP A 19 3.97 -12.29 -2.27
N MET A 20 4.23 -10.97 -2.22
CA MET A 20 4.50 -10.29 -0.95
C MET A 20 3.28 -10.29 0.01
N VAL A 21 2.06 -10.28 -0.55
CA VAL A 21 0.81 -10.44 0.21
C VAL A 21 0.69 -11.85 0.78
N ASP A 22 1.13 -12.88 0.07
CA ASP A 22 1.14 -14.26 0.58
C ASP A 22 2.13 -14.45 1.74
N ASN A 23 3.20 -13.66 1.79
CA ASN A 23 4.24 -13.75 2.83
C ASN A 23 3.90 -13.00 4.13
N ILE A 24 2.96 -12.04 4.10
CA ILE A 24 2.77 -11.09 5.19
C ILE A 24 2.10 -11.72 6.42
N HIS A 25 2.74 -11.56 7.57
CA HIS A 25 2.16 -11.89 8.86
C HIS A 25 1.70 -10.63 9.59
N ILE A 26 0.58 -10.71 10.30
CA ILE A 26 -0.01 -9.60 11.04
C ILE A 26 0.13 -9.86 12.55
N ARG A 27 0.55 -8.83 13.29
CA ARG A 27 0.58 -8.82 14.76
C ARG A 27 -0.41 -7.81 15.29
N THR A 28 -1.24 -8.25 16.23
CA THR A 28 -2.13 -7.39 17.00
C THR A 28 -1.53 -7.20 18.40
N GLY A 29 -1.34 -5.95 18.80
CA GLY A 29 -0.82 -5.61 20.13
C GLY A 29 -1.90 -5.57 21.21
N PRO A 30 -1.53 -5.50 22.50
CA PRO A 30 -2.48 -5.42 23.62
C PRO A 30 -3.42 -4.21 23.54
N ALA A 31 -2.96 -3.09 22.97
CA ALA A 31 -3.75 -1.88 22.75
C ALA A 31 -4.63 -1.94 21.48
N GLY A 32 -4.76 -3.11 20.83
CA GLY A 32 -5.55 -3.28 19.60
C GLY A 32 -4.86 -2.80 18.31
N ASN A 33 -3.64 -2.25 18.40
CA ASN A 33 -2.88 -1.84 17.22
C ASN A 33 -2.53 -3.04 16.33
N ILE A 34 -2.87 -2.95 15.04
CA ILE A 34 -2.58 -3.97 14.03
C ILE A 34 -1.41 -3.50 13.17
N LYS A 35 -0.39 -4.33 12.99
CA LYS A 35 0.77 -4.01 12.13
C LYS A 35 1.34 -5.24 11.41
N PRO A 36 1.98 -5.05 10.24
CA PRO A 36 2.82 -6.07 9.64
C PRO A 36 3.93 -6.53 10.59
N ASP A 37 4.18 -7.82 10.63
CA ASP A 37 5.20 -8.46 11.45
C ASP A 37 6.31 -9.00 10.57
N LYS A 38 7.36 -8.18 10.36
CA LYS A 38 8.48 -8.58 9.51
C LYS A 38 9.26 -9.77 10.08
N GLN A 39 9.29 -9.96 11.40
CA GLN A 39 10.02 -11.06 12.03
C GLN A 39 9.34 -12.41 11.77
N LYS A 40 8.01 -12.43 11.70
CA LYS A 40 7.24 -13.66 11.40
C LYS A 40 6.99 -13.88 9.91
N SER A 41 7.10 -12.83 9.10
CA SER A 41 6.95 -12.95 7.64
C SER A 41 8.14 -13.70 7.05
N THR A 42 7.86 -14.75 6.28
CA THR A 42 8.86 -15.66 5.70
C THR A 42 9.81 -14.94 4.73
N GLU A 43 9.27 -14.01 3.95
CA GLU A 43 9.98 -13.38 2.83
C GLU A 43 9.72 -11.86 2.74
N LYS A 44 10.01 -11.24 1.60
CA LYS A 44 9.82 -9.80 1.37
C LYS A 44 8.36 -9.40 1.48
N ILE A 45 8.14 -8.22 2.07
CA ILE A 45 6.81 -7.61 2.29
C ILE A 45 6.82 -6.10 2.01
N ASP A 46 7.92 -5.58 1.48
CA ASP A 46 8.18 -4.14 1.36
C ASP A 46 7.11 -3.44 0.52
N GLY A 47 6.65 -4.08 -0.57
CA GLY A 47 5.57 -3.55 -1.40
C GLY A 47 4.22 -3.44 -0.68
N VAL A 48 3.89 -4.38 0.20
CA VAL A 48 2.65 -4.33 1.00
C VAL A 48 2.73 -3.22 2.05
N VAL A 49 3.89 -3.08 2.70
CA VAL A 49 4.12 -1.99 3.67
C VAL A 49 4.05 -0.63 2.98
N ALA A 50 4.68 -0.50 1.80
CA ALA A 50 4.61 0.72 0.98
C ALA A 50 3.17 1.05 0.59
N LEU A 51 2.37 0.07 0.17
CA LEU A 51 0.97 0.26 -0.16
C LEU A 51 0.14 0.74 1.04
N ILE A 52 0.36 0.17 2.24
CA ILE A 52 -0.32 0.61 3.46
C ILE A 52 0.01 2.08 3.76
N MET A 53 1.29 2.45 3.68
CA MET A 53 1.72 3.84 3.91
C MET A 53 1.15 4.80 2.85
N ALA A 54 1.17 4.41 1.58
CA ALA A 54 0.60 5.20 0.49
C ALA A 54 -0.91 5.42 0.70
N LEU A 55 -1.64 4.37 1.10
CA LEU A 55 -3.06 4.47 1.41
C LEU A 55 -3.34 5.38 2.61
N ASP A 56 -2.55 5.29 3.69
CA ASP A 56 -2.66 6.21 4.83
C ASP A 56 -2.48 7.67 4.39
N ARG A 57 -1.47 7.95 3.56
CA ARG A 57 -1.24 9.29 3.01
C ARG A 57 -2.39 9.73 2.10
N ALA A 58 -2.89 8.86 1.22
CA ALA A 58 -4.01 9.17 0.35
C ALA A 58 -5.30 9.46 1.14
N ILE A 59 -5.59 8.72 2.21
CA ILE A 59 -6.79 8.95 3.04
C ILE A 59 -6.67 10.25 3.83
N ARG A 60 -5.51 10.51 4.44
CA ARG A 60 -5.33 11.70 5.29
C ARG A 60 -5.23 12.99 4.47
N ASN A 61 -4.69 12.92 3.25
CA ASN A 61 -4.41 14.09 2.42
C ASN A 61 -5.28 14.18 1.16
N GLY A 62 -6.10 13.18 0.85
CA GLY A 62 -6.91 13.13 -0.39
C GLY A 62 -8.11 14.08 -0.43
N ASN A 63 -8.36 14.82 0.64
CA ASN A 63 -9.43 15.83 0.71
C ASN A 63 -8.96 17.26 0.40
N THR A 64 -7.70 17.47 0.06
CA THR A 64 -7.31 18.72 -0.61
C THR A 64 -7.90 18.72 -2.02
N GLN A 65 -8.50 19.85 -2.44
CA GLN A 65 -8.99 20.11 -3.81
C GLN A 65 -8.09 19.45 -4.87
N PRO A 66 -8.62 19.00 -6.02
CA PRO A 66 -7.85 18.22 -6.99
C PRO A 66 -6.55 18.93 -7.30
N ALA A 67 -5.46 18.47 -6.67
CA ALA A 67 -4.15 18.94 -6.97
C ALA A 67 -3.88 18.33 -8.34
N HIS A 68 -3.92 19.19 -9.36
CA HIS A 68 -3.53 18.82 -10.71
C HIS A 68 -2.25 17.99 -10.63
N SER A 69 -2.21 16.86 -11.34
CA SER A 69 -1.00 16.06 -11.36
C SER A 69 0.13 16.94 -11.88
N VAL A 70 1.31 16.89 -11.27
CA VAL A 70 2.48 17.62 -11.82
C VAL A 70 2.74 17.21 -13.27
N TYR A 71 2.33 15.99 -13.66
CA TYR A 71 2.42 15.53 -15.04
C TYR A 71 1.40 16.19 -15.99
N ASP A 72 0.26 16.70 -15.47
CA ASP A 72 -0.73 17.43 -16.28
C ASP A 72 -0.17 18.78 -16.74
N GLU A 73 0.67 19.42 -15.92
CA GLU A 73 1.29 20.71 -16.23
C GLU A 73 2.68 20.56 -16.85
N ARG A 74 3.54 19.74 -16.24
CA ARG A 74 4.96 19.61 -16.61
C ARG A 74 5.24 18.56 -17.68
N GLY A 75 4.32 17.60 -17.87
CA GLY A 75 4.57 16.42 -18.70
C GLY A 75 5.61 15.46 -18.10
N LEU A 76 6.05 14.49 -18.91
CA LEU A 76 7.09 13.53 -18.54
C LEU A 76 8.48 14.18 -18.65
N LEU A 77 9.29 14.06 -17.60
CA LEU A 77 10.71 14.42 -17.67
C LEU A 77 11.47 13.25 -18.30
N VAL A 78 12.15 13.51 -19.41
CA VAL A 78 13.10 12.58 -20.03
C VAL A 78 14.50 13.07 -19.67
N LEU A 79 15.26 12.21 -18.98
CA LEU A 79 16.63 12.44 -18.52
C LEU A 79 17.64 11.78 -19.45
#